data_AF-A0A822AGD0-F1
#
_entry.id   AF-A0A822AGD0-F1
#
_cell.length_a   1.000
_cell.length_b   1.000
_cell.length_c   1.000
_cell.angle_alpha   90.00
_cell.angle_beta   90.00
_cell.angle_gamma   90.00
#
_symmetry.space_group_name_H-M   'P 1'
#
loop_
_entity.id
_entity.type
_entity.pdbx_description
1 polymer ?
#
loop_
_entity_poly.entity_id
_entity_poly.type
_entity_poly.pdbx_seq_one_letter_code
_entity_poly.pdbx_strand_id
1 'polypeptide(L)'
;MIYTSELCEKVISAVLCSFNSKTTDDEKQNALKFLDDLKENQPILCSTISFELLKQTNNQPILHHFSLNLLESIIKHKWNILKVDERNLIKKQLFFIIKSTYLNQIFMNSIHIRNSLAKCLVELIKRDCFEKVNTTLDEMINMIQEITQIQ
;
A
#
# COMPACT_ATOMS: atom_id res chain seq x y z
N MET A 1 -8.08 15.71 6.06
CA MET A 1 -7.03 15.57 7.09
C MET A 1 -5.67 15.58 6.38
N ILE A 2 -4.65 16.24 6.93
CA ILE A 2 -3.32 16.33 6.30
C ILE A 2 -2.41 15.26 6.91
N TYR A 3 -1.49 14.69 6.13
CA TYR A 3 -0.48 13.77 6.63
C TYR A 3 0.42 14.45 7.69
N THR A 4 0.59 13.80 8.83
CA THR A 4 1.52 14.21 9.90
C THR A 4 2.23 12.99 10.48
N SER A 5 3.43 13.18 11.06
CA SER A 5 4.16 12.09 11.75
C SER A 5 3.33 11.50 12.88
N GLU A 6 2.65 12.35 13.65
CA GLU A 6 1.78 11.94 14.75
C GLU A 6 0.63 11.04 14.28
N LEU A 7 0.03 11.33 13.12
CA LEU A 7 -0.99 10.47 12.54
C LEU A 7 -0.41 9.12 12.10
N CYS A 8 0.78 9.13 11.49
CA CYS A 8 1.48 7.91 11.09
C CYS A 8 1.74 7.01 12.31
N GLU A 9 2.24 7.59 13.41
CA GLU A 9 2.45 6.89 14.68
C GLU A 9 1.14 6.34 15.26
N LYS A 10 0.05 7.11 15.24
CA LYS A 10 -1.27 6.64 15.66
C LYS A 10 -1.75 5.44 14.83
N VAL A 11 -1.54 5.45 13.52
CA VAL A 11 -1.87 4.31 12.65
C VAL A 11 -1.00 3.10 13.00
N ILE A 12 0.31 3.27 13.19
CA ILE A 12 1.21 2.18 13.62
C ILE A 12 0.72 1.58 14.93
N SER A 13 0.44 2.40 15.95
CA SER A 13 -0.05 1.94 17.23
C SER A 13 -1.38 1.20 17.11
N ALA A 14 -2.32 1.70 16.30
CA ALA A 14 -3.61 1.04 16.08
C ALA A 14 -3.45 -0.32 15.40
N VAL A 15 -2.60 -0.42 14.37
CA VAL A 15 -2.32 -1.72 13.70
C VAL A 15 -1.66 -2.69 14.69
N LEU A 16 -0.63 -2.26 15.42
CA LEU A 16 0.01 -3.15 16.38
C LEU A 16 -0.94 -3.58 17.49
N CYS A 17 -1.83 -2.69 17.94
CA CYS A 17 -2.88 -3.00 18.92
C CYS A 17 -3.85 -4.07 18.40
N SER A 18 -4.31 -3.96 17.14
CA SER A 18 -5.27 -4.91 16.56
C SER A 18 -4.70 -6.33 16.37
N PHE A 19 -3.38 -6.46 16.24
CA PHE A 19 -2.69 -7.75 16.06
C PHE A 19 -2.04 -8.28 17.35
N ASN A 20 -2.09 -7.54 18.46
CA ASN A 20 -1.50 -7.97 19.73
C ASN A 20 -2.45 -8.90 20.49
N SER A 21 -1.98 -10.08 20.92
CA SER A 21 -2.79 -11.01 21.72
C SER A 21 -3.03 -10.54 23.16
N LYS A 22 -2.24 -9.57 23.64
CA LYS A 22 -2.30 -9.06 25.02
C LYS A 22 -3.17 -7.81 25.20
N THR A 23 -3.64 -7.19 24.12
CA THR A 23 -4.54 -6.03 24.19
C THR A 23 -5.95 -6.48 24.51
N THR A 24 -6.67 -5.64 25.26
CA THR A 24 -8.07 -5.91 25.63
C THR A 24 -8.98 -5.84 24.40
N ASP A 25 -10.15 -6.47 24.47
CA ASP A 25 -11.08 -6.48 23.34
C ASP A 25 -11.61 -5.06 23.03
N ASP A 26 -11.83 -4.23 24.06
CA ASP A 26 -12.23 -2.83 23.90
C ASP A 26 -11.15 -2.01 23.17
N GLU A 27 -9.88 -2.16 23.53
CA GLU A 27 -8.76 -1.49 22.86
C GLU A 27 -8.64 -1.91 21.40
N LYS A 28 -8.76 -3.22 21.11
CA LYS A 28 -8.75 -3.74 19.74
C LYS A 28 -9.92 -3.19 18.93
N GLN A 29 -11.12 -3.16 19.50
CA GLN A 29 -12.30 -2.64 18.80
C GLN A 29 -12.14 -1.16 18.48
N ASN A 30 -11.62 -0.37 19.42
CA ASN A 30 -11.33 1.05 19.20
C ASN A 30 -10.27 1.26 18.11
N ALA A 31 -9.20 0.47 18.12
CA ALA A 31 -8.15 0.52 17.10
C ALA A 31 -8.69 0.17 15.71
N LEU A 32 -9.45 -0.92 15.59
CA LEU A 32 -10.06 -1.34 14.32
C LEU A 32 -11.04 -0.29 13.80
N LYS A 33 -11.90 0.25 14.68
CA LYS A 33 -12.85 1.31 14.30
C LYS A 33 -12.13 2.54 13.76
N PHE A 34 -11.05 2.98 14.40
CA PHE A 34 -10.23 4.08 13.90
C PHE A 34 -9.64 3.79 12.51
N LEU A 35 -9.11 2.58 12.30
CA LEU A 35 -8.53 2.18 11.01
C LEU A 35 -9.59 2.10 9.91
N ASP A 36 -10.78 1.56 10.20
CA ASP A 36 -11.89 1.47 9.27
C ASP A 36 -12.45 2.86 8.91
N ASP A 37 -12.63 3.75 9.90
CA ASP A 37 -13.05 5.12 9.67
C ASP A 37 -12.05 5.89 8.78
N LEU A 38 -10.75 5.70 9.01
CA LEU A 38 -9.69 6.30 8.19
C LEU A 38 -9.74 5.77 6.75
N LYS A 39 -9.85 4.45 6.59
CA LYS A 39 -9.93 3.76 5.29
C LYS A 39 -11.12 4.19 4.46
N GLU A 40 -12.30 4.31 5.09
CA GLU A 40 -13.53 4.66 4.39
C GLU A 40 -13.56 6.13 3.96
N ASN A 41 -13.08 7.02 4.83
CA ASN A 41 -13.25 8.47 4.66
C ASN A 41 -12.03 9.19 4.06
N GLN A 42 -10.84 8.60 4.10
CA GLN A 42 -9.59 9.27 3.71
C GLN A 42 -8.67 8.36 2.85
N PRO A 43 -9.10 7.90 1.66
CA PRO A 43 -8.34 6.92 0.87
C PRO A 43 -6.95 7.42 0.44
N ILE A 44 -6.79 8.71 0.13
CA ILE A 44 -5.49 9.27 -0.27
C ILE A 44 -4.53 9.42 0.89
N LEU A 45 -5.05 9.78 2.07
CA LEU A 45 -4.25 9.80 3.28
C LEU A 45 -3.79 8.40 3.66
N CYS A 46 -4.70 7.41 3.57
CA CYS A 46 -4.38 6.00 3.76
C CYS A 46 -3.27 5.53 2.81
N SER A 47 -3.38 5.85 1.52
CA SER A 47 -2.35 5.51 0.54
C SER A 47 -1.00 6.14 0.90
N THR A 48 -0.99 7.42 1.28
CA THR A 48 0.23 8.14 1.68
C THR A 48 0.90 7.47 2.87
N ILE A 49 0.12 7.12 3.90
CA ILE A 49 0.60 6.42 5.10
C ILE A 49 1.14 5.04 4.73
N SER A 50 0.41 4.26 3.93
CA SER A 50 0.86 2.94 3.47
C SER A 50 2.22 3.01 2.76
N PHE A 51 2.40 3.97 1.84
CA PHE A 51 3.67 4.11 1.14
C PHE A 51 4.81 4.54 2.07
N GLU A 52 4.54 5.35 3.08
CA GLU A 52 5.55 5.72 4.05
C GLU A 52 5.97 4.54 4.94
N LEU A 53 5.01 3.74 5.40
CA LEU A 53 5.27 2.53 6.17
C LEU A 53 6.08 1.49 5.38
N LEU A 54 5.87 1.40 4.07
CA LEU A 54 6.60 0.51 3.16
C LEU A 54 8.05 0.94 2.93
N LYS A 55 8.36 2.25 2.99
CA LYS A 55 9.74 2.75 2.85
C LYS A 55 10.60 2.51 4.09
N GLN A 56 9.97 2.44 5.26
CA GLN A 56 10.67 2.24 6.53
C GLN A 56 11.19 0.81 6.64
N THR A 57 12.52 0.64 6.58
CA THR A 57 13.21 -0.67 6.58
C THR A 57 13.19 -1.37 7.92
N ASN A 58 13.05 -0.62 9.02
CA ASN A 58 13.07 -1.14 10.39
C ASN A 58 11.66 -1.54 10.89
N ASN A 59 10.64 -1.43 10.04
CA ASN A 59 9.28 -1.74 10.43
C ASN A 59 9.03 -3.25 10.51
N GLN A 60 8.10 -3.62 11.39
CA GLN A 60 7.68 -5.01 11.54
C GLN A 60 6.96 -5.51 10.27
N PRO A 61 7.17 -6.77 9.84
CA PRO A 61 6.53 -7.32 8.63
C PRO A 61 5.00 -7.16 8.59
N ILE A 62 4.35 -7.14 9.76
CA ILE A 62 2.91 -6.92 9.90
C ILE A 62 2.48 -5.55 9.34
N LEU A 63 3.31 -4.52 9.49
CA LEU A 63 3.03 -3.17 8.98
C LEU A 63 3.12 -3.12 7.45
N HIS A 64 4.07 -3.84 6.85
CA HIS A 64 4.17 -3.97 5.39
C HIS A 64 2.98 -4.74 4.82
N HIS A 65 2.60 -5.85 5.46
CA HIS A 65 1.43 -6.63 5.07
C HIS A 65 0.14 -5.79 5.16
N PHE A 66 -0.05 -5.09 6.27
CA PHE A 66 -1.17 -4.15 6.44
C PHE A 66 -1.19 -3.09 5.34
N SER A 67 -0.05 -2.45 5.08
CA SER A 67 0.07 -1.37 4.10
C SER A 67 -0.29 -1.82 2.69
N LEU A 68 0.19 -3.00 2.28
CA LEU A 68 -0.14 -3.59 0.97
C LEU A 68 -1.61 -3.99 0.88
N ASN A 69 -2.18 -4.58 1.93
CA ASN A 69 -3.60 -4.92 1.94
C ASN A 69 -4.50 -3.67 1.88
N LEU A 70 -4.09 -2.58 2.54
CA LEU A 70 -4.81 -1.31 2.48
C LEU A 70 -4.74 -0.70 1.08
N LEU A 71 -3.57 -0.72 0.44
CA LEU A 71 -3.40 -0.28 -0.96
C LEU A 71 -4.24 -1.12 -1.93
N GLU A 72 -4.21 -2.45 -1.80
CA GLU A 72 -5.07 -3.35 -2.58
C GLU A 72 -6.55 -2.95 -2.42
N SER A 73 -7.00 -2.71 -1.18
CA SER A 73 -8.39 -2.35 -0.91
C SER A 73 -8.77 -1.01 -1.53
N ILE A 74 -7.88 -0.01 -1.48
CA ILE A 74 -8.09 1.30 -2.11
C ILE A 74 -8.21 1.16 -3.64
N ILE A 75 -7.27 0.44 -4.28
CA ILE A 75 -7.29 0.21 -5.73
C ILE A 75 -8.52 -0.61 -6.13
N LYS A 76 -8.93 -1.58 -5.32
CA LYS A 76 -10.07 -2.43 -5.64
C LYS A 76 -11.41 -1.72 -5.50
N HIS A 77 -11.60 -0.95 -4.43
CA HIS A 77 -12.91 -0.45 -4.02
C HIS A 77 -13.08 1.07 -4.13
N LYS A 78 -12.00 1.84 -4.07
CA LYS A 78 -12.04 3.31 -4.08
C LYS A 78 -11.51 3.91 -5.39
N TRP A 79 -10.96 3.11 -6.32
CA TRP A 79 -10.35 3.62 -7.56
C TRP A 79 -11.21 4.61 -8.35
N ASN A 80 -12.50 4.30 -8.53
CA ASN A 80 -13.40 5.13 -9.35
C ASN A 80 -13.78 6.46 -8.69
N ILE A 81 -13.60 6.60 -7.38
CA ILE A 81 -13.85 7.87 -6.67
C ILE A 81 -12.60 8.75 -6.60
N LEU A 82 -11.42 8.20 -6.95
CA LEU A 82 -10.16 8.94 -6.98
C LEU A 82 -10.06 9.76 -8.27
N LYS A 83 -9.45 10.94 -8.15
CA LYS A 83 -9.11 11.79 -9.29
C LYS A 83 -8.01 11.13 -10.14
N VAL A 84 -7.91 11.52 -11.40
CA VAL A 84 -6.87 11.02 -12.32
C VAL A 84 -5.46 11.20 -11.73
N ASP A 85 -5.15 12.38 -11.19
CA ASP A 85 -3.83 12.66 -10.60
C ASP A 85 -3.55 11.81 -9.36
N GLU A 86 -4.57 11.54 -8.56
CA GLU A 86 -4.49 10.68 -7.38
C GLU A 86 -4.20 9.23 -7.77
N ARG A 87 -4.88 8.72 -8.81
CA ARG A 87 -4.63 7.39 -9.39
C ARG A 87 -3.21 7.28 -9.94
N ASN A 88 -2.77 8.31 -10.67
CA ASN A 88 -1.41 8.38 -11.21
C ASN A 88 -0.35 8.42 -10.11
N LEU A 89 -0.62 9.13 -9.00
CA LEU A 89 0.28 9.17 -7.85
C LEU A 89 0.42 7.78 -7.21
N ILE A 90 -0.68 7.06 -6.98
CA ILE A 90 -0.66 5.69 -6.44
C ILE A 90 0.14 4.76 -7.36
N LYS A 91 -0.12 4.80 -8.67
CA LYS A 91 0.61 4.01 -9.66
C LYS A 91 2.12 4.29 -9.61
N LYS A 92 2.50 5.57 -9.66
CA LYS A 92 3.91 6.00 -9.62
C LYS A 92 4.60 5.57 -8.33
N GLN A 93 3.94 5.70 -7.18
CA GLN A 93 4.51 5.30 -5.90
C GLN A 93 4.63 3.78 -5.78
N LEU A 94 3.65 3.01 -6.27
CA LEU A 94 3.74 1.55 -6.29
C LEU A 94 4.92 1.06 -7.15
N PHE A 95 5.11 1.65 -8.32
CA PHE A 95 6.26 1.34 -9.19
C PHE A 95 7.59 1.77 -8.58
N PHE A 96 7.62 2.93 -7.90
CA PHE A 96 8.80 3.34 -7.13
C PHE A 96 9.14 2.32 -6.03
N ILE A 97 8.14 1.82 -5.29
CA ILE A 97 8.35 0.77 -4.29
C ILE A 97 8.92 -0.48 -4.97
N ILE A 98 8.39 -0.93 -6.10
CA ILE A 98 8.91 -2.11 -6.82
C ILE A 98 10.37 -1.92 -7.24
N LYS A 99 10.71 -0.76 -7.83
CA LYS A 99 12.10 -0.43 -8.21
C LYS A 99 13.03 -0.37 -6.98
N SER A 100 12.57 0.22 -5.89
CA SER A 100 13.38 0.34 -4.65
C SER A 100 13.52 -1.00 -3.90
N THR A 101 12.48 -1.84 -3.96
CA THR A 101 12.44 -3.13 -3.26
C THR A 101 13.18 -4.23 -4.00
N TYR A 102 13.55 -4.00 -5.26
CA TYR A 102 14.51 -4.82 -5.99
C TYR A 102 15.87 -4.95 -5.26
N LEU A 103 16.16 -4.07 -4.29
CA LEU A 103 17.35 -4.15 -3.43
C LEU A 103 17.06 -4.48 -1.94
N ASN A 104 15.82 -4.74 -1.53
CA ASN A 104 15.51 -5.06 -0.13
C ASN A 104 15.21 -6.54 0.08
N GLN A 105 16.06 -7.19 0.89
CA GLN A 105 15.95 -8.60 1.31
C GLN A 105 14.57 -8.96 1.90
N ILE A 106 13.84 -7.99 2.48
CA ILE A 106 12.53 -8.21 3.11
C ILE A 106 11.48 -8.74 2.11
N PHE A 107 11.39 -8.15 0.91
CA PHE A 107 10.43 -8.58 -0.11
C PHE A 107 10.84 -9.91 -0.75
N MET A 108 12.14 -10.13 -0.92
CA MET A 108 12.66 -11.39 -1.48
C MET A 108 12.50 -12.58 -0.52
N ASN A 109 12.57 -12.34 0.79
CA ASN A 109 12.54 -13.41 1.80
C ASN A 109 11.11 -13.78 2.24
N SER A 110 10.13 -12.89 2.04
CA SER A 110 8.76 -13.09 2.51
C SER A 110 7.76 -13.34 1.37
N ILE A 111 7.37 -14.61 1.18
CA ILE A 111 6.37 -15.03 0.19
C ILE A 111 5.02 -14.27 0.36
N HIS A 112 4.58 -14.03 1.59
CA HIS A 112 3.29 -13.38 1.85
C HIS A 112 3.29 -11.90 1.46
N ILE A 113 4.42 -11.20 1.65
CA ILE A 113 4.58 -9.82 1.20
C ILE A 113 4.59 -9.77 -0.33
N ARG A 114 5.32 -10.66 -1.02
CA ARG A 114 5.30 -10.75 -2.49
C ARG A 114 3.90 -10.98 -3.04
N ASN A 115 3.16 -11.93 -2.45
CA ASN A 115 1.80 -12.21 -2.86
C ASN A 115 0.88 -10.99 -2.67
N SER A 116 1.05 -10.23 -1.59
CA SER A 116 0.26 -9.02 -1.33
C SER A 116 0.58 -7.90 -2.34
N LEU A 117 1.85 -7.74 -2.70
CA LEU A 117 2.27 -6.81 -3.75
C LEU A 117 1.73 -7.21 -5.12
N ALA A 118 1.80 -8.51 -5.45
CA ALA A 118 1.25 -9.04 -6.71
C ALA A 118 -0.27 -8.76 -6.82
N LYS A 119 -1.03 -8.90 -5.72
CA LYS A 119 -2.45 -8.54 -5.70
C LYS A 119 -2.67 -7.06 -6.00
N CYS A 120 -1.86 -6.17 -5.43
CA CYS A 120 -1.95 -4.73 -5.73
C CYS A 120 -1.75 -4.46 -7.22
N LEU A 121 -0.73 -5.07 -7.84
CA LEU A 121 -0.46 -4.94 -9.27
C LEU A 121 -1.59 -5.49 -10.14
N VAL A 122 -2.10 -6.66 -9.80
CA VAL A 122 -3.22 -7.29 -10.52
C VAL A 122 -4.46 -6.41 -10.45
N GLU A 123 -4.80 -5.86 -9.28
CA GLU A 123 -5.92 -4.94 -9.15
C GLU A 123 -5.68 -3.64 -9.93
N LEU A 124 -4.45 -3.11 -9.95
CA LEU A 124 -4.11 -1.92 -10.72
C LEU A 124 -4.33 -2.15 -12.23
N ILE A 125 -3.81 -3.25 -12.79
CA ILE A 125 -4.01 -3.63 -14.20
C ILE A 125 -5.49 -3.80 -14.51
N LYS A 126 -6.24 -4.49 -13.65
CA LYS A 126 -7.70 -4.68 -13.82
C LYS A 126 -8.47 -3.38 -13.82
N ARG A 127 -7.97 -2.32 -13.20
CA ARG A 127 -8.65 -1.01 -13.19
C ARG A 127 -8.25 -0.14 -14.36
N ASP A 128 -6.98 -0.18 -14.73
CA ASP A 128 -6.47 0.57 -15.88
C ASP A 128 -6.95 0.00 -17.22
N CYS A 129 -7.19 -1.31 -17.32
CA CYS A 129 -7.60 -1.94 -18.57
C CYS A 129 -8.97 -1.51 -19.10
N PHE A 130 -9.82 -0.92 -18.25
CA PHE A 130 -11.11 -0.35 -18.63
C PHE A 130 -11.06 1.17 -18.81
N GLU A 131 -9.90 1.81 -18.62
CA GLU A 131 -9.71 3.24 -18.85
C GLU A 131 -9.40 3.54 -20.33
N LYS A 132 -9.69 4.76 -20.78
CA LYS A 132 -9.46 5.18 -22.17
C LYS A 132 -7.99 5.22 -22.57
N VAL A 133 -7.10 5.40 -21.60
CA VAL A 133 -5.65 5.48 -21.78
C VAL A 133 -5.04 4.43 -20.85
N ASN A 134 -5.04 3.18 -21.30
CA ASN A 134 -4.48 2.05 -20.58
C ASN A 134 -2.97 1.99 -20.85
N THR A 135 -2.15 2.38 -19.88
CA THR A 135 -0.68 2.40 -20.00
C THR A 135 0.02 1.63 -18.88
N THR A 136 -0.72 1.13 -17.89
CA THR A 136 -0.13 0.47 -16.71
C THR A 136 0.66 -0.77 -17.11
N LEU A 137 0.15 -1.57 -18.04
CA LEU A 137 0.86 -2.75 -18.53
C LEU A 137 2.16 -2.37 -19.25
N ASP A 138 2.09 -1.36 -20.12
CA ASP A 138 3.27 -0.87 -20.87
C ASP A 138 4.32 -0.29 -19.91
N GLU A 139 3.90 0.50 -18.93
CA GLU A 139 4.78 1.04 -17.89
C GLU A 139 5.43 -0.06 -17.05
N MET A 140 4.70 -1.14 -16.74
CA MET A 140 5.27 -2.31 -16.05
C MET A 140 6.30 -3.04 -16.91
N ILE A 141 6.01 -3.26 -18.20
CA ILE A 141 6.94 -3.89 -19.14
C ILE A 141 8.22 -3.06 -19.24
N ASN A 142 8.09 -1.74 -19.45
CA ASN A 142 9.22 -0.82 -19.53
C ASN A 142 10.04 -0.84 -18.24
N MET A 143 9.38 -0.81 -17.08
CA MET A 143 10.07 -0.91 -15.78
C MET A 143 10.84 -2.23 -15.62
N ILE A 144 10.27 -3.36 -16.04
CA ILE A 144 10.97 -4.66 -15.98
C ILE A 144 12.18 -4.65 -16.91
N GLN A 145 12.04 -4.12 -18.12
CA GLN A 145 13.14 -4.00 -19.08
C GLN A 145 14.28 -3.13 -18.54
N GLU A 146 13.96 -1.96 -17.98
CA GLU A 146 14.94 -1.08 -17.31
C GLU A 146 15.68 -1.81 -16.19
N ILE A 147 14.97 -2.59 -15.36
CA ILE A 147 15.59 -3.37 -14.29
C ILE A 147 16.54 -4.44 -14.86
N THR A 148 16.15 -5.13 -15.94
CA THR A 148 16.98 -6.19 -16.55
C THR A 148 18.23 -5.67 -17.28
N GLN A 149 18.23 -4.42 -17.74
CA GLN A 149 19.39 -3.81 -18.41
C GLN A 149 20.46 -3.29 -17.42
N ILE A 150 20.15 -3.22 -16.13
CA ILE A 150 21.06 -2.75 -15.07
C ILE A 150 21.81 -3.93 -14.41
N GLN A 151 21.48 -5.19 -14.77
CA GLN A 151 22.19 -6.41 -14.35
C GLN A 151 23.29 -6.79 -15.34
#